data_AF-A0A9N8LHW1-F1
#
_entry.id   AF-A0A9N8LHW1-F1
#
_cell.length_a   1.000
_cell.length_b   1.000
_cell.length_c   1.000
_cell.angle_alpha   90.00
_cell.angle_beta   90.00
_cell.angle_gamma   90.00
#
_symmetry.space_group_name_H-M   'P 1'
#
loop_
_entity.id
_entity.type
_entity.pdbx_description
1 polymer ?
#
loop_
_entity_poly.entity_id
_entity_poly.type
_entity_poly.pdbx_seq_one_letter_code
_entity_poly.pdbx_strand_id
1 'polypeptide(L)'
;SSKTDDGASIRFNSIFNETVNLIFPPPTGQEFAPPSSSEDSGSLASMPEEQETEEDRELVEDVLRKSGDALRRLRFAHADYLTEPAISWHWWIWKVPIILFITPSTSPERAYDVRFWRIAANPPSKSRLLSILSDENKWKQIDIWTSAMAPGGERDFIPERLINLFSYLYVVLEKIPGPAIPVLAAVMAQPLLQLMHRRSGTRA
;
A
#
# COMPACT_ATOMS: atom_id res chain seq x y z
N SER A 1 -28.52 9.09 -21.91
CA SER A 1 -28.55 10.27 -21.03
C SER A 1 -28.30 9.79 -19.60
N SER A 2 -27.05 9.81 -19.13
CA SER A 2 -26.72 9.59 -17.72
C SER A 2 -25.64 10.61 -17.35
N LYS A 3 -26.09 11.74 -16.84
CA LYS A 3 -25.28 12.89 -16.42
C LYS A 3 -25.18 12.85 -14.89
N THR A 4 -24.53 11.81 -14.38
CA THR A 4 -24.33 11.56 -12.94
C THR A 4 -23.07 10.72 -12.83
N ASP A 5 -21.90 11.34 -12.65
CA ASP A 5 -20.73 10.71 -11.98
C ASP A 5 -19.49 11.63 -11.85
N ASP A 6 -19.51 12.86 -12.39
CA ASP A 6 -18.36 13.77 -12.24
C ASP A 6 -18.13 14.19 -10.77
N GLY A 7 -19.20 14.32 -9.97
CA GLY A 7 -19.11 14.77 -8.58
C GLY A 7 -18.43 13.76 -7.62
N ALA A 8 -18.61 12.46 -7.85
CA ALA A 8 -18.03 11.43 -6.98
C ALA A 8 -16.52 11.26 -7.24
N SER A 9 -16.09 11.35 -8.50
CA SER A 9 -14.67 11.26 -8.88
C SER A 9 -13.85 12.46 -8.37
N ILE A 10 -14.43 13.67 -8.41
CA ILE A 10 -13.78 14.88 -7.87
C ILE A 10 -13.60 14.77 -6.35
N ARG A 11 -14.61 14.23 -5.64
CA ARG A 11 -14.53 14.06 -4.18
C ARG A 11 -13.47 13.04 -3.76
N PHE A 12 -13.32 11.94 -4.52
CA PHE A 12 -12.30 10.93 -4.24
C PHE A 12 -10.88 11.44 -4.45
N ASN A 13 -10.61 12.17 -5.55
CA ASN A 13 -9.30 12.79 -5.76
C ASN A 13 -8.98 13.85 -4.71
N SER A 14 -9.99 14.62 -4.25
CA SER A 14 -9.80 15.60 -3.17
C SER A 14 -9.45 14.91 -1.86
N ILE A 15 -10.18 13.86 -1.46
CA ILE A 15 -9.93 13.14 -0.20
C ILE A 15 -8.60 12.38 -0.26
N PHE A 16 -8.25 11.79 -1.40
CA PHE A 16 -6.96 11.12 -1.56
C PHE A 16 -5.81 12.12 -1.47
N ASN A 17 -5.88 13.24 -2.21
CA ASN A 17 -4.85 14.28 -2.16
C ASN A 17 -4.81 15.01 -0.81
N GLU A 18 -5.93 15.25 -0.14
CA GLU A 18 -5.98 15.84 1.19
C GLU A 18 -5.38 14.89 2.23
N THR A 19 -5.75 13.61 2.21
CA THR A 19 -5.17 12.60 3.10
C THR A 19 -3.66 12.49 2.88
N VAL A 20 -3.19 12.46 1.63
CA VAL A 20 -1.75 12.41 1.31
C VAL A 20 -1.03 13.69 1.75
N ASN A 21 -1.60 14.88 1.50
CA ASN A 21 -0.99 16.17 1.88
C ASN A 21 -1.03 16.44 3.39
N LEU A 22 -2.00 15.89 4.12
CA LEU A 22 -2.08 15.98 5.59
C LEU A 22 -1.02 15.11 6.27
N ILE A 23 -0.65 13.99 5.64
CA ILE A 23 0.33 13.05 6.17
C ILE A 23 1.76 13.49 5.83
N PHE A 24 1.97 14.08 4.64
CA PHE A 24 3.25 14.61 4.19
C PHE A 24 3.09 16.06 3.69
N PRO A 25 3.23 17.08 4.55
CA PRO A 25 3.39 18.43 4.04
C PRO A 25 4.65 18.45 3.15
N PRO A 26 4.59 19.04 1.95
CA PRO A 26 5.74 19.08 1.06
C PRO A 26 6.92 19.71 1.81
N PRO A 27 8.12 19.10 1.78
CA PRO A 27 9.28 19.62 2.47
C PRO A 27 9.55 21.03 1.95
N THR A 28 9.32 22.01 2.81
CA THR A 28 9.48 23.42 2.46
C THR A 28 10.99 23.70 2.35
N GLY A 29 11.51 23.76 1.12
CA GLY A 29 12.87 24.23 0.85
C GLY A 29 13.95 23.18 0.56
N GLN A 30 13.60 21.94 0.16
CA GLN A 30 14.61 20.98 -0.29
C GLN A 30 14.84 21.14 -1.81
N GLU A 31 15.81 21.98 -2.16
CA GLU A 31 16.35 22.10 -3.52
C GLU A 31 17.02 20.76 -3.90
N PHE A 32 16.48 20.08 -4.91
CA PHE A 32 17.00 18.81 -5.42
C PHE A 32 18.41 19.03 -5.98
N ALA A 33 19.44 18.73 -5.19
CA ALA A 33 20.79 18.61 -5.71
C ALA A 33 20.86 17.37 -6.62
N PRO A 34 21.42 17.49 -7.84
CA PRO A 34 21.59 16.33 -8.72
C PRO A 34 22.53 15.30 -8.07
N PRO A 35 22.24 14.00 -8.19
CA PRO A 35 23.08 12.96 -7.61
C PRO A 35 24.48 12.99 -8.20
N SER A 36 25.48 13.10 -7.34
CA SER A 36 26.90 13.02 -7.71
C SER A 36 27.21 11.62 -8.23
N SER A 37 27.65 11.55 -9.47
CA SER A 37 28.15 10.35 -10.15
C SER A 37 29.47 9.88 -9.50
N SER A 38 29.38 8.98 -8.51
CA SER A 38 30.52 8.16 -8.11
C SER A 38 30.25 6.72 -8.49
N GLU A 39 31.00 6.28 -9.50
CA GLU A 39 31.07 4.94 -10.07
C GLU A 39 31.60 3.96 -9.01
N ASP A 40 30.73 3.09 -8.50
CA ASP A 40 31.14 1.84 -7.88
C ASP A 40 30.28 0.72 -8.45
N SER A 41 30.72 0.21 -9.60
CA SER A 41 30.12 -0.87 -10.39
C SER A 41 30.34 -2.22 -9.71
N GLY A 42 29.72 -2.41 -8.54
CA GLY A 42 29.54 -3.73 -7.95
C GLY A 42 28.59 -4.53 -8.84
N SER A 43 29.10 -5.61 -9.43
CA SER A 43 28.39 -6.56 -10.30
C SER A 43 26.99 -6.89 -9.76
N LEU A 44 25.99 -6.17 -10.27
CA LEU A 44 24.60 -6.59 -10.17
C LEU A 44 24.52 -7.87 -10.99
N ALA A 45 24.23 -8.98 -10.33
CA ALA A 45 23.80 -10.20 -10.99
C ALA A 45 22.71 -9.80 -11.98
N SER A 46 23.02 -9.89 -13.28
CA SER A 46 22.05 -9.72 -14.35
C SER A 46 20.93 -10.70 -14.04
N MET A 47 19.80 -10.18 -13.54
CA MET A 47 18.61 -10.99 -13.42
C MET A 47 18.37 -11.62 -14.80
N PRO A 48 18.09 -12.93 -14.88
CA PRO A 48 17.77 -13.55 -16.15
C PRO A 48 16.62 -12.75 -16.74
N GLU A 49 16.92 -12.07 -17.84
CA GLU A 49 15.92 -11.41 -18.66
C GLU A 49 15.00 -12.55 -19.10
N GLU A 50 13.84 -12.66 -18.44
CA GLU A 50 12.78 -13.55 -18.89
C GLU A 50 12.52 -13.15 -20.33
N GLN A 51 13.00 -13.96 -21.28
CA GLN A 51 12.75 -13.75 -22.70
C GLN A 51 11.24 -13.89 -22.88
N GLU A 52 10.55 -12.75 -22.90
CA GLU A 52 9.16 -12.68 -23.32
C GLU A 52 9.08 -13.36 -24.67
N THR A 53 8.37 -14.48 -24.72
CA THR A 53 8.12 -15.19 -25.96
C THR A 53 7.32 -14.28 -26.88
N GLU A 54 7.55 -14.38 -28.18
CA GLU A 54 6.83 -13.57 -29.18
C GLU A 54 5.31 -13.77 -29.07
N GLU A 55 4.89 -14.97 -28.66
CA GLU A 55 3.50 -15.32 -28.38
C GLU A 55 2.90 -14.46 -27.24
N ASP A 56 3.64 -14.22 -26.17
CA ASP A 56 3.17 -13.39 -25.05
C ASP A 56 3.00 -11.93 -25.47
N ARG A 57 3.85 -11.43 -26.38
CA ARG A 57 3.73 -10.07 -26.91
C ARG A 57 2.49 -9.92 -27.78
N GLU A 58 2.25 -10.84 -28.71
CA GLU A 58 1.07 -10.83 -29.56
C GLU A 58 -0.22 -10.87 -28.72
N LEU A 59 -0.25 -11.71 -27.68
CA LEU A 59 -1.36 -11.77 -26.74
C LEU A 59 -1.60 -10.44 -26.00
N VAL A 60 -0.52 -9.77 -25.56
CA VAL A 60 -0.62 -8.47 -24.90
C VAL A 60 -1.19 -7.42 -25.85
N GLU A 61 -0.70 -7.36 -27.09
CA GLU A 61 -1.20 -6.42 -28.09
C GLU A 61 -2.68 -6.64 -28.41
N ASP A 62 -3.11 -7.89 -28.55
CA ASP A 62 -4.51 -8.23 -28.81
C ASP A 62 -5.41 -7.87 -27.63
N VAL A 63 -4.96 -8.13 -26.39
CA VAL A 63 -5.70 -7.73 -25.18
C VAL A 63 -5.79 -6.20 -25.09
N LEU A 64 -4.71 -5.48 -25.37
CA LEU A 64 -4.68 -4.02 -25.37
C LEU A 64 -5.60 -3.44 -26.45
N ARG A 65 -5.59 -4.01 -27.65
CA ARG A 65 -6.47 -3.58 -28.75
C ARG A 65 -7.94 -3.77 -28.40
N LYS A 66 -8.28 -4.92 -27.80
CA LYS A 66 -9.65 -5.25 -27.40
C LYS A 66 -10.13 -4.45 -26.19
N SER A 67 -9.23 -4.14 -25.27
CA SER A 67 -9.56 -3.62 -23.93
C SER A 67 -9.11 -2.18 -23.70
N GLY A 68 -8.56 -1.52 -24.72
CA GLY A 68 -7.99 -0.18 -24.61
C GLY A 68 -8.96 0.83 -24.01
N ASP A 69 -10.24 0.77 -24.36
CA ASP A 69 -11.27 1.65 -23.81
C ASP A 69 -11.57 1.39 -22.32
N ALA A 70 -11.51 0.13 -21.88
CA ALA A 70 -11.70 -0.23 -20.48
C ALA A 70 -10.50 0.22 -19.63
N LEU A 71 -9.28 -0.02 -20.13
CA LEU A 71 -8.04 0.38 -19.46
C LEU A 71 -7.92 1.91 -19.33
N ARG A 72 -8.45 2.68 -20.28
CA ARG A 72 -8.49 4.16 -20.21
C ARG A 72 -9.34 4.71 -19.07
N ARG A 73 -10.29 3.92 -18.54
CA ARG A 73 -11.12 4.32 -17.39
C ARG A 73 -10.45 4.05 -16.05
N LEU A 74 -9.42 3.19 -16.04
CA LEU A 74 -8.66 2.87 -14.85
C LEU A 74 -7.64 3.96 -14.57
N ARG A 75 -7.48 4.30 -13.30
CA ARG A 75 -6.41 5.16 -12.81
C ARG A 75 -5.44 4.30 -12.04
N PHE A 76 -4.16 4.42 -12.38
CA PHE A 76 -3.09 3.68 -11.72
C PHE A 76 -2.39 4.61 -10.73
N ALA A 77 -2.16 4.09 -9.53
CA ALA A 77 -1.31 4.70 -8.53
C ALA A 77 -0.37 3.60 -8.01
N HIS A 78 0.84 3.99 -7.64
CA HIS A 78 1.82 3.12 -7.02
C HIS A 78 2.17 3.73 -5.66
N ALA A 79 2.12 2.91 -4.62
CA ALA A 79 2.55 3.28 -3.28
C ALA A 79 3.69 2.35 -2.88
N ASP A 80 4.80 2.94 -2.43
CA ASP A 80 5.94 2.17 -1.95
C ASP A 80 5.81 1.94 -0.45
N TYR A 81 5.81 0.67 -0.06
CA TYR A 81 5.62 0.22 1.30
C TYR A 81 6.66 0.80 2.28
N LEU A 82 7.89 1.05 1.83
CA LEU A 82 8.98 1.53 2.66
C LEU A 82 8.98 3.05 2.83
N THR A 83 8.58 3.78 1.80
CA THR A 83 8.60 5.26 1.81
C THR A 83 7.28 5.86 2.27
N GLU A 84 6.15 5.17 2.05
CA GLU A 84 4.80 5.64 2.36
C GLU A 84 4.09 4.70 3.35
N PRO A 85 4.65 4.48 4.56
CA PRO A 85 4.10 3.51 5.52
C PRO A 85 2.68 3.86 5.96
N ALA A 86 2.30 5.14 5.90
CA ALA A 86 0.96 5.59 6.26
C ALA A 86 -0.14 4.90 5.42
N ILE A 87 0.11 4.70 4.13
CA ILE A 87 -0.84 4.00 3.24
C ILE A 87 -1.00 2.54 3.66
N SER A 88 0.12 1.88 3.98
CA SER A 88 0.14 0.50 4.47
C SER A 88 -0.62 0.37 5.78
N TRP A 89 -0.44 1.30 6.72
CA TRP A 89 -1.18 1.31 7.98
C TRP A 89 -2.66 1.61 7.80
N HIS A 90 -3.01 2.55 6.91
CA HIS A 90 -4.40 2.95 6.64
C HIS A 90 -5.24 1.76 6.15
N TRP A 91 -4.68 0.95 5.27
CA TRP A 91 -5.34 -0.25 4.73
C TRP A 91 -4.94 -1.55 5.42
N TRP A 92 -4.23 -1.46 6.54
CA TRP A 92 -3.79 -2.61 7.35
C TRP A 92 -3.03 -3.68 6.55
N ILE A 93 -2.15 -3.23 5.66
CA ILE A 93 -1.35 -4.06 4.76
C ILE A 93 -0.06 -4.47 5.48
N TRP A 94 0.08 -5.77 5.73
CA TRP A 94 1.25 -6.35 6.39
C TRP A 94 2.13 -7.20 5.48
N LYS A 95 1.63 -7.51 4.28
CA LYS A 95 2.29 -8.40 3.32
C LYS A 95 2.21 -7.78 1.93
N VAL A 96 3.37 -7.60 1.32
CA VAL A 96 3.57 -7.11 -0.05
C VAL A 96 4.19 -8.22 -0.91
N PRO A 97 4.02 -8.20 -2.24
CA PRO A 97 3.28 -7.22 -3.06
C PRO A 97 1.75 -7.43 -3.06
N ILE A 98 0.98 -6.36 -3.26
CA ILE A 98 -0.48 -6.41 -3.30
C ILE A 98 -1.03 -5.41 -4.32
N ILE A 99 -2.10 -5.79 -5.03
CA ILE A 99 -2.87 -4.87 -5.87
C ILE A 99 -4.18 -4.56 -5.16
N LEU A 100 -4.52 -3.27 -5.13
CA LEU A 100 -5.76 -2.77 -4.55
C LEU A 100 -6.67 -2.28 -5.67
N PHE A 101 -7.92 -2.71 -5.62
CA PHE A 101 -8.97 -2.13 -6.43
C PHE A 101 -9.80 -1.22 -5.55
N ILE A 102 -9.79 0.07 -5.86
CA ILE A 102 -10.59 1.08 -5.17
C ILE A 102 -11.69 1.52 -6.13
N THR A 103 -12.94 1.34 -5.74
CA THR A 103 -14.09 1.71 -6.55
C THR A 103 -15.04 2.62 -5.77
N PRO A 104 -15.89 3.39 -6.46
CA PRO A 104 -16.99 4.08 -5.79
C PRO A 104 -17.78 3.12 -4.90
N SER A 105 -18.26 3.62 -3.78
CA SER A 105 -18.94 2.78 -2.80
C SER A 105 -20.21 2.16 -3.35
N THR A 106 -20.42 0.87 -3.08
CA THR A 106 -21.71 0.20 -3.30
C THR A 106 -22.67 0.32 -2.10
N SER A 107 -22.23 0.85 -0.96
CA SER A 107 -23.05 1.09 0.24
C SER A 107 -23.15 2.58 0.58
N PRO A 108 -24.32 3.07 1.07
CA PRO A 108 -24.46 4.46 1.51
C PRO A 108 -23.60 4.83 2.72
N GLU A 109 -23.09 3.84 3.48
CA GLU A 109 -22.38 4.06 4.75
C GLU A 109 -20.89 4.35 4.57
N ARG A 110 -20.33 4.06 3.40
CA ARG A 110 -18.88 4.19 3.13
C ARG A 110 -18.61 5.03 1.89
N ALA A 111 -17.44 5.67 1.85
CA ALA A 111 -17.06 6.56 0.77
C ALA A 111 -16.59 5.80 -0.48
N TYR A 112 -15.92 4.66 -0.30
CA TYR A 112 -15.39 3.83 -1.37
C TYR A 112 -15.27 2.36 -0.94
N ASP A 113 -15.23 1.46 -1.92
CA ASP A 113 -15.00 0.03 -1.72
C ASP A 113 -13.54 -0.29 -2.01
N VAL A 114 -12.92 -1.10 -1.15
CA VAL A 114 -11.55 -1.58 -1.32
C VAL A 114 -11.57 -3.10 -1.46
N ARG A 115 -10.87 -3.62 -2.48
CA ARG A 115 -10.67 -5.06 -2.69
C ARG A 115 -9.18 -5.37 -2.75
N PHE A 116 -8.78 -6.43 -2.05
CA PHE A 116 -7.39 -6.82 -1.90
C PHE A 116 -7.07 -8.00 -2.80
N TRP A 117 -6.27 -7.78 -3.83
CA TRP A 117 -5.74 -8.86 -4.65
C TRP A 117 -4.31 -9.18 -4.24
N ARG A 118 -4.17 -10.24 -3.44
CA ARG A 118 -2.87 -10.73 -2.99
C ARG A 118 -2.14 -11.36 -4.15
N ILE A 119 -1.06 -10.72 -4.56
CA ILE A 119 -0.06 -11.32 -5.42
C ILE A 119 0.86 -12.08 -4.47
N ALA A 120 0.85 -13.40 -4.57
CA ALA A 120 1.73 -14.24 -3.77
C ALA A 120 3.21 -13.99 -4.17
N ALA A 121 4.12 -14.88 -3.77
CA ALA A 121 5.53 -14.77 -4.16
C ALA A 121 5.80 -14.74 -5.68
N ASN A 122 4.79 -15.09 -6.50
CA ASN A 122 4.88 -15.10 -7.96
C ASN A 122 4.03 -13.95 -8.53
N PRO A 123 4.65 -12.90 -9.10
CA PRO A 123 3.95 -11.88 -9.86
C PRO A 123 3.08 -12.50 -10.97
N PRO A 124 1.86 -12.01 -11.23
CA PRO A 124 1.07 -12.48 -12.35
C PRO A 124 1.77 -12.10 -13.66
N SER A 125 1.68 -12.96 -14.68
CA SER A 125 2.11 -12.59 -16.04
C SER A 125 1.37 -11.34 -16.51
N LYS A 126 2.00 -10.55 -17.40
CA LYS A 126 1.41 -9.32 -17.96
C LYS A 126 0.05 -9.59 -18.61
N SER A 127 -0.05 -10.68 -19.36
CA SER A 127 -1.30 -11.14 -20.00
C SER A 127 -2.39 -11.44 -18.97
N ARG A 128 -2.07 -12.15 -17.87
CA ARG A 128 -3.03 -12.45 -16.80
C ARG A 128 -3.49 -11.18 -16.09
N LEU A 129 -2.56 -10.29 -15.74
CA LEU A 129 -2.85 -9.01 -15.11
C LEU A 129 -3.79 -8.18 -15.98
N LEU A 130 -3.44 -7.97 -17.25
CA LEU A 130 -4.28 -7.23 -18.19
C LEU A 130 -5.64 -7.90 -18.37
N SER A 131 -5.71 -9.23 -18.40
CA SER A 131 -6.98 -9.94 -18.53
C SER A 131 -7.91 -9.74 -17.33
N ILE A 132 -7.36 -9.49 -16.14
CA ILE A 132 -8.10 -9.20 -14.91
C ILE A 132 -8.51 -7.73 -14.88
N LEU A 133 -7.60 -6.82 -15.22
CA LEU A 133 -7.88 -5.38 -15.28
C LEU A 133 -8.95 -5.05 -16.35
N SER A 134 -8.91 -5.74 -17.48
CA SER A 134 -9.81 -5.50 -18.62
C SER A 134 -11.21 -6.05 -18.42
N ASP A 135 -11.37 -7.10 -17.61
CA ASP A 135 -12.65 -7.75 -17.36
C ASP A 135 -13.18 -7.36 -15.98
N GLU A 136 -14.15 -6.46 -15.98
CA GLU A 136 -14.80 -5.96 -14.77
C GLU A 136 -15.40 -7.07 -13.91
N ASN A 137 -15.85 -8.17 -14.52
CA ASN A 137 -16.40 -9.30 -13.78
C ASN A 137 -15.32 -10.02 -12.96
N LYS A 138 -14.07 -10.04 -13.41
CA LYS A 138 -12.99 -10.77 -12.71
C LYS A 138 -12.55 -10.06 -11.45
N TRP A 139 -12.28 -8.76 -11.51
CA TRP A 139 -11.86 -8.05 -10.30
C TRP A 139 -13.04 -7.77 -9.34
N LYS A 140 -14.29 -7.72 -9.83
CA LYS A 140 -15.49 -7.64 -8.96
C LYS A 140 -15.79 -8.92 -8.19
N GLN A 141 -15.26 -10.07 -8.61
CA GLN A 141 -15.36 -11.32 -7.85
C GLN A 141 -14.49 -11.33 -6.59
N ILE A 142 -13.48 -10.45 -6.50
CA ILE A 142 -12.64 -10.32 -5.30
C ILE A 142 -13.47 -9.67 -4.21
N ASP A 143 -13.58 -10.30 -3.04
CA ASP A 143 -14.41 -9.78 -1.95
C ASP A 143 -14.05 -8.34 -1.53
N ILE A 144 -15.09 -7.55 -1.25
CA ILE A 144 -14.94 -6.21 -0.68
C ILE A 144 -14.45 -6.37 0.77
N TRP A 145 -13.50 -5.55 1.16
CA TRP A 145 -13.06 -5.48 2.54
C TRP A 145 -14.14 -4.84 3.43
N THR A 146 -14.75 -5.66 4.27
CA THR A 146 -15.91 -5.32 5.11
C THR A 146 -15.61 -5.39 6.61
N SER A 147 -14.33 -5.33 6.98
CA SER A 147 -13.95 -5.38 8.41
C SER A 147 -14.35 -4.10 9.15
N ALA A 148 -14.37 -4.13 10.49
CA ALA A 148 -14.65 -2.94 11.30
C ALA A 148 -13.64 -1.78 11.08
N MET A 149 -12.44 -2.09 10.57
CA MET A 149 -11.39 -1.10 10.23
C MET A 149 -11.37 -0.75 8.75
N ALA A 150 -12.32 -1.27 7.95
CA ALA A 150 -12.47 -0.85 6.56
C ALA A 150 -13.02 0.60 6.51
N PRO A 151 -12.84 1.32 5.38
CA PRO A 151 -13.36 2.66 5.21
C PRO A 151 -14.87 2.75 5.50
N GLY A 152 -15.27 3.66 6.40
CA GLY A 152 -16.65 3.78 6.86
C GLY A 152 -17.10 2.73 7.90
N GLY A 153 -16.20 1.86 8.36
CA GLY A 153 -16.45 0.94 9.47
C GLY A 153 -16.45 1.63 10.84
N GLU A 154 -17.00 0.98 11.86
CA GLU A 154 -17.09 1.51 13.24
C GLU A 154 -15.72 1.95 13.80
N ARG A 155 -14.63 1.33 13.32
CA ARG A 155 -13.26 1.51 13.81
C ARG A 155 -12.30 2.04 12.75
N ASP A 156 -12.82 2.72 11.71
CA ASP A 156 -12.02 3.36 10.66
C ASP A 156 -11.04 4.41 11.22
N PHE A 157 -11.37 5.03 12.36
CA PHE A 157 -10.48 5.97 13.05
C PHE A 157 -9.23 5.32 13.69
N ILE A 158 -9.19 4.00 13.84
CA ILE A 158 -8.07 3.31 14.51
C ILE A 158 -6.79 3.37 13.65
N PRO A 159 -6.81 2.96 12.36
CA PRO A 159 -5.68 3.15 11.46
C PRO A 159 -5.12 4.57 11.47
N GLU A 160 -5.98 5.59 11.37
CA GLU A 160 -5.56 7.01 11.37
C GLU A 160 -4.83 7.40 12.67
N ARG A 161 -5.37 7.00 13.83
CA ARG A 161 -4.69 7.25 15.12
C ARG A 161 -3.37 6.53 15.24
N LEU A 162 -3.26 5.31 14.70
CA LEU A 162 -2.01 4.56 14.70
C LEU A 162 -0.97 5.20 13.79
N ILE A 163 -1.35 5.69 12.61
CA ILE A 163 -0.46 6.45 11.73
C ILE A 163 0.10 7.65 12.48
N ASN A 164 -0.77 8.47 13.09
CA ASN A 164 -0.34 9.65 13.84
C ASN A 164 0.58 9.29 15.03
N LEU A 165 0.27 8.20 15.74
CA LEU A 165 1.09 7.71 16.84
C LEU A 165 2.47 7.24 16.36
N PHE A 166 2.54 6.45 15.29
CA PHE A 166 3.80 5.94 14.76
C PHE A 166 4.64 7.05 14.14
N SER A 167 4.03 8.01 13.44
CA SER A 167 4.73 9.20 12.95
C SER A 167 5.33 10.01 14.09
N TYR A 168 4.58 10.21 15.17
CA TYR A 168 5.09 10.88 16.37
C TYR A 168 6.24 10.09 17.02
N LEU A 169 6.08 8.78 17.20
CA LEU A 169 7.12 7.90 17.74
C LEU A 169 8.38 7.93 16.88
N TYR A 170 8.24 7.92 15.56
CA TYR A 170 9.37 8.02 14.64
C TYR A 170 10.15 9.32 14.85
N VAL A 171 9.48 10.46 14.87
CA VAL A 171 10.10 11.78 15.11
C VAL A 171 10.77 11.86 16.48
N VAL A 172 10.22 11.20 17.50
CA VAL A 172 10.84 11.12 18.83
C VAL A 172 12.06 10.20 18.83
N LEU A 173 11.97 9.02 18.21
CA LEU A 173 13.04 8.04 18.13
C LEU A 173 14.21 8.54 17.28
N GLU A 174 13.95 9.31 16.23
CA GLU A 174 14.98 9.91 15.36
C GLU A 174 15.92 10.84 16.14
N LYS A 175 15.42 11.48 17.21
CA LYS A 175 16.25 12.32 18.10
C LYS A 175 17.16 11.52 19.03
N ILE A 176 16.95 10.21 19.15
CA ILE A 176 17.73 9.35 20.04
C ILE A 176 18.96 8.85 19.27
N PRO A 177 20.18 8.98 19.83
CA PRO A 177 21.37 8.46 19.16
C PRO A 177 21.27 6.94 18.99
N GLY A 178 21.71 6.43 17.84
CA GLY A 178 21.59 5.01 17.46
C GLY A 178 21.98 3.99 18.56
N PRO A 179 23.09 4.17 19.28
CA PRO A 179 23.49 3.26 20.37
C PRO A 179 22.56 3.27 21.60
N ALA A 180 21.76 4.32 21.81
CA ALA A 180 20.88 4.42 22.96
C ALA A 180 19.59 3.60 22.79
N ILE A 181 19.13 3.38 21.55
CA ILE A 181 17.94 2.55 21.26
C ILE A 181 18.08 1.13 21.83
N PRO A 182 19.16 0.36 21.58
CA PRO A 182 19.29 -0.99 22.13
C PRO A 182 19.45 -1.00 23.66
N VAL A 183 20.07 0.03 24.25
CA VAL A 183 20.16 0.16 25.72
C VAL A 183 18.76 0.35 26.32
N LEU A 184 17.96 1.24 25.75
CA LEU A 184 16.60 1.48 26.19
C LEU A 184 15.74 0.22 26.02
N ALA A 185 15.89 -0.49 24.90
CA ALA A 185 15.21 -1.76 24.66
C ALA A 185 15.62 -2.83 25.69
N ALA A 186 16.90 -2.93 26.04
CA ALA A 186 17.38 -3.86 27.06
C ALA A 186 16.81 -3.54 28.46
N VAL A 187 16.75 -2.26 28.82
CA VAL A 187 16.14 -1.80 30.08
C VAL A 187 14.65 -2.14 30.13
N MET A 188 13.92 -1.95 29.02
CA MET A 188 12.49 -2.27 28.92
C MET A 188 12.20 -3.78 28.85
N ALA A 189 13.12 -4.58 28.29
CA ALA A 189 12.98 -6.02 28.20
C ALA A 189 13.05 -6.71 29.57
N GLN A 190 13.84 -6.17 30.51
CA GLN A 190 14.04 -6.77 31.82
C GLN A 190 12.75 -6.95 32.65
N PRO A 191 11.90 -5.92 32.85
CA PRO A 191 10.63 -6.09 33.56
C PRO A 191 9.66 -6.99 32.79
N LEU A 192 9.67 -6.93 31.45
CA LEU A 192 8.83 -7.80 30.62
C LEU A 192 9.20 -9.27 30.82
N LEU A 193 10.50 -9.57 30.85
CA LEU A 193 11.02 -10.91 31.09
C LEU A 193 10.68 -11.40 32.51
N GLN A 194 10.80 -10.53 33.51
CA GLN A 194 10.39 -10.84 34.89
C GLN A 194 8.88 -11.14 34.99
N LEU A 195 8.06 -10.40 34.26
CA LEU A 195 6.61 -10.61 34.20
C LEU A 195 6.27 -11.96 33.55
N MET A 196 6.95 -12.32 32.46
CA MET A 196 6.74 -13.61 31.78
C MET A 196 7.16 -14.80 32.66
N HIS A 197 8.29 -14.70 33.36
CA HIS A 197 8.77 -15.77 34.26
C HIS A 197 7.92 -15.94 35.53
N ARG A 198 7.16 -14.92 35.96
CA ARG A 198 6.25 -15.05 37.11
C ARG A 198 5.07 -16.00 36.85
N ARG A 199 4.72 -16.30 35.60
CA ARG A 199 3.53 -17.11 35.25
C ARG A 199 3.79 -18.59 34.99
N SER A 200 5.05 -19.04 34.92
CA SER A 200 5.40 -20.44 34.62
C SER A 200 5.47 -21.38 35.84
N GLY A 201 5.21 -20.88 37.05
CA GLY A 201 5.35 -21.63 38.31
C GLY A 201 4.06 -22.18 38.92
N THR A 202 2.88 -21.87 38.39
CA THR A 202 1.60 -22.34 38.95
C THR A 202 1.15 -23.61 38.22
N ARG A 203 1.81 -24.74 38.52
CA ARG A 203 1.19 -26.07 38.31
C ARG A 203 0.39 -26.38 39.58
N ALA A 204 -0.93 -26.49 39.41
CA ALA A 204 -1.84 -27.10 40.37
C ALA A 204 -1.60 -28.61 40.45
#